data_AF-A0A8B6X6J6-F1
#
_entry.id   AF-A0A8B6X6J6-F1
#
_cell.length_a   1.000
_cell.length_b   1.000
_cell.length_c   1.000
_cell.angle_alpha   90.00
_cell.angle_beta   90.00
_cell.angle_gamma   90.00
#
_symmetry.space_group_name_H-M   'P 1'
#
loop_
_entity.id
_entity.type
_entity.pdbx_description
1 polymer ?
#
loop_
_entity_poly.entity_id
_entity_poly.type
_entity_poly.pdbx_seq_one_letter_code
_entity_poly.pdbx_strand_id
1 'polypeptide(L)'
;MNIIRITLAALAAFGIHGAAQADWVTTSSSGSPVLSTCNPKTGSPATQSATLTTCKVDGLPGSAAVPGYILKASRSAPIIVNSVTVGTLYDRVYCKGTGTTCDATNTYILATRANLNTAVWSPLTTESFEINDYFRAIRSTVGADIAYFMGTVDGGTSADTALARKYLEYSGRTLKGLGEYTGSPSGLNPTRSNGWIDFRVDTNANDPDAVPPYSYSSPWSPWLFVRQTCSNGYTTTAQSQSVRLWQGGEEEQPPQAILTSGYRCNA
;
A
#
# COMPACT_ATOMS: atom_id res chain seq x y z
N MET A 1 25.27 -27.54 51.55
CA MET A 1 24.15 -27.97 50.71
C MET A 1 23.40 -26.72 50.27
N ASN A 2 23.25 -26.56 48.96
CA ASN A 2 22.87 -25.34 48.24
C ASN A 2 21.49 -24.78 48.61
N ILE A 3 21.32 -23.47 48.45
CA ILE A 3 20.39 -22.85 47.47
C ILE A 3 20.76 -21.35 47.39
N ILE A 4 21.39 -20.96 46.29
CA ILE A 4 21.56 -19.55 45.89
C ILE A 4 20.22 -19.13 45.27
N ARG A 5 19.54 -18.15 45.87
CA ARG A 5 18.37 -17.51 45.27
C ARG A 5 18.85 -16.52 44.20
N ILE A 6 18.74 -16.91 42.93
CA ILE A 6 18.88 -15.98 41.81
C ILE A 6 17.48 -15.41 41.54
N THR A 7 17.25 -14.19 41.96
CA THR A 7 16.07 -13.41 41.53
C THR A 7 16.35 -12.92 40.11
N LEU A 8 15.72 -13.54 39.10
CA LEU A 8 15.70 -13.00 37.74
C LEU A 8 14.90 -11.70 37.74
N ALA A 9 15.56 -10.59 37.45
CA ALA A 9 14.91 -9.36 37.04
C ALA A 9 14.39 -9.53 35.61
N ALA A 10 13.07 -9.65 35.45
CA ALA A 10 12.43 -9.54 34.15
C ALA A 10 12.38 -8.06 33.74
N LEU A 11 13.36 -7.62 32.94
CA LEU A 11 13.22 -6.37 32.18
C LEU A 11 12.21 -6.64 31.05
N ALA A 12 10.95 -6.29 31.27
CA ALA A 12 10.00 -6.14 30.19
C ALA A 12 10.40 -4.88 29.40
N ALA A 13 11.17 -5.07 28.33
CA ALA A 13 11.40 -4.06 27.31
C ALA A 13 10.08 -3.85 26.55
N PHE A 14 9.15 -3.10 27.14
CA PHE A 14 8.09 -2.44 26.38
C PHE A 14 8.78 -1.44 25.45
N GLY A 15 8.94 -1.84 24.19
CA GLY A 15 9.37 -0.96 23.13
C GLY A 15 8.35 0.16 22.98
N ILE A 16 8.62 1.28 23.64
CA ILE A 16 7.95 2.56 23.44
C ILE A 16 8.33 2.98 22.01
N HIS A 17 7.51 2.56 21.04
CA HIS A 17 7.53 3.18 19.72
C HIS A 17 6.94 4.57 19.94
N GLY A 18 7.81 5.56 20.15
CA GLY A 18 7.41 6.96 20.13
C GLY A 18 6.63 7.24 18.85
N ALA A 19 5.66 8.15 18.90
CA ALA A 19 4.86 8.52 17.75
C ALA A 19 5.77 8.81 16.54
N ALA A 20 5.76 7.89 15.57
CA ALA A 20 6.54 8.04 14.35
C ALA A 20 5.98 9.25 13.62
N GLN A 21 6.84 10.25 13.38
CA GLN A 21 6.52 11.30 12.42
C GLN A 21 6.22 10.66 11.05
N ALA A 22 5.44 11.37 10.24
CA ALA A 22 5.14 11.04 8.86
C ALA A 22 6.44 10.72 8.08
N ASP A 23 6.78 9.44 7.95
CA ASP A 23 8.03 9.01 7.34
C ASP A 23 7.90 7.58 6.78
N TRP A 24 8.87 7.24 5.94
CA TRP A 24 9.07 5.93 5.37
C TRP A 24 9.27 4.87 6.45
N VAL A 25 8.58 3.75 6.32
CA VAL A 25 8.71 2.61 7.25
C VAL A 25 9.44 1.48 6.56
N THR A 26 10.57 1.04 7.14
CA THR A 26 11.29 -0.13 6.63
C THR A 26 10.50 -1.40 6.89
N THR A 27 10.25 -2.17 5.83
CA THR A 27 9.57 -3.46 5.95
C THR A 27 10.50 -4.53 6.49
N SER A 28 9.99 -5.34 7.42
CA SER A 28 10.71 -6.51 7.90
C SER A 28 11.01 -7.47 6.74
N SER A 29 12.24 -7.96 6.64
CA SER A 29 12.68 -8.98 5.67
C SER A 29 12.63 -10.41 6.21
N SER A 30 12.41 -10.59 7.53
CA SER A 30 12.40 -11.89 8.21
C SER A 30 11.64 -11.85 9.55
N GLY A 31 11.23 -13.01 10.06
CA GLY A 31 10.53 -13.10 11.35
C GLY A 31 9.12 -12.53 11.34
N SER A 32 8.64 -12.15 12.53
CA SER A 32 7.29 -11.61 12.80
C SER A 32 7.39 -10.29 13.56
N PRO A 33 6.46 -9.32 13.34
CA PRO A 33 5.37 -9.37 12.37
C PRO A 33 5.85 -9.27 10.91
N VAL A 34 5.02 -9.78 9.98
CA VAL A 34 5.27 -9.67 8.53
C VAL A 34 4.71 -8.36 7.98
N LEU A 35 3.57 -7.90 8.53
CA LEU A 35 2.94 -6.63 8.20
C LEU A 35 3.29 -5.57 9.24
N SER A 36 3.63 -4.37 8.77
CA SER A 36 3.69 -3.14 9.55
C SER A 36 2.30 -2.52 9.63
N THR A 37 1.94 -2.02 10.80
CA THR A 37 0.72 -1.24 11.03
C THR A 37 0.95 0.21 10.60
N CYS A 38 0.07 0.75 9.76
CA CYS A 38 0.12 2.14 9.30
C CYS A 38 -1.03 2.94 9.91
N ASN A 39 -2.27 2.69 9.49
CA ASN A 39 -3.45 3.34 10.06
C ASN A 39 -4.66 2.38 10.09
N PRO A 40 -4.64 1.38 10.99
CA PRO A 40 -5.66 0.34 11.00
C PRO A 40 -7.01 0.90 11.43
N LYS A 41 -8.09 0.32 10.93
CA LYS A 41 -9.42 0.58 11.49
C LYS A 41 -9.45 0.14 12.96
N THR A 42 -9.95 1.00 13.85
CA THR A 42 -10.08 0.73 15.30
C THR A 42 -11.47 1.09 15.81
N GLY A 43 -11.89 0.45 16.91
CA GLY A 43 -13.18 0.71 17.55
C GLY A 43 -14.38 -0.01 16.92
N SER A 44 -15.57 0.29 17.42
CA SER A 44 -16.86 -0.17 16.89
C SER A 44 -17.84 1.00 16.89
N PRO A 45 -18.29 1.48 15.71
CA PRO A 45 -17.91 1.04 14.37
C PRO A 45 -16.43 1.34 14.05
N ALA A 46 -15.85 0.56 13.14
CA ALA A 46 -14.42 0.58 12.85
C ALA A 46 -14.03 1.86 12.08
N THR A 47 -13.08 2.64 12.60
CA THR A 47 -12.66 3.93 12.00
C THR A 47 -11.15 4.08 11.96
N GLN A 48 -10.65 4.79 10.94
CA GLN A 48 -9.25 5.17 10.83
C GLN A 48 -9.02 6.56 11.43
N SER A 49 -7.85 6.78 12.02
CA SER A 49 -7.52 8.04 12.67
C SER A 49 -6.84 9.00 11.70
N ALA A 50 -7.44 10.17 11.46
CA ALA A 50 -6.78 11.22 10.68
C ALA A 50 -5.49 11.78 11.33
N THR A 51 -5.33 11.57 12.64
CA THR A 51 -4.15 12.01 13.41
C THR A 51 -3.03 10.97 13.46
N LEU A 52 -3.30 9.72 13.08
CA LEU A 52 -2.27 8.69 12.99
C LEU A 52 -1.51 8.85 11.66
N THR A 53 -0.23 9.17 11.76
CA THR A 53 0.64 9.52 10.62
C THR A 53 1.65 8.45 10.25
N THR A 54 1.60 7.25 10.85
CA THR A 54 2.56 6.19 10.55
C THR A 54 2.48 5.79 9.08
N CYS A 55 3.63 5.63 8.42
CA CYS A 55 3.76 5.41 6.96
C CYS A 55 3.27 6.56 6.07
N LYS A 56 2.66 7.62 6.60
CA LYS A 56 2.12 8.72 5.80
C LYS A 56 3.25 9.67 5.42
N VAL A 57 3.22 10.20 4.20
CA VAL A 57 4.03 11.36 3.78
C VAL A 57 3.12 12.46 3.25
N ASP A 58 3.61 13.70 3.23
CA ASP A 58 2.79 14.89 2.98
C ASP A 58 2.73 15.30 1.49
N GLY A 59 3.33 14.52 0.59
CA GLY A 59 3.28 14.81 -0.84
C GLY A 59 3.81 13.70 -1.73
N LEU A 60 3.72 13.93 -3.03
CA LEU A 60 4.37 13.10 -4.03
C LEU A 60 5.90 13.25 -3.97
N PRO A 61 6.67 12.18 -4.24
CA PRO A 61 8.12 12.30 -4.42
C PRO A 61 8.46 13.35 -5.50
N GLY A 62 9.43 14.22 -5.20
CA GLY A 62 9.83 15.34 -6.05
C GLY A 62 9.04 16.64 -5.81
N SER A 63 8.01 16.61 -4.96
CA SER A 63 7.35 17.83 -4.48
C SER A 63 8.19 18.54 -3.42
N ALA A 64 7.78 19.75 -3.04
CA ALA A 64 8.40 20.47 -1.91
C ALA A 64 8.28 19.71 -0.58
N ALA A 65 7.22 18.92 -0.39
CA ALA A 65 7.01 18.12 0.82
C ALA A 65 7.87 16.84 0.86
N VAL A 66 8.24 16.29 -0.31
CA VAL A 66 9.10 15.10 -0.41
C VAL A 66 10.18 15.35 -1.48
N PRO A 67 11.17 16.22 -1.18
CA PRO A 67 12.19 16.62 -2.16
C PRO A 67 13.22 15.51 -2.42
N GLY A 68 14.12 15.75 -3.38
CA GLY A 68 15.24 14.83 -3.67
C GLY A 68 14.87 13.62 -4.53
N TYR A 69 13.74 13.68 -5.22
CA TYR A 69 13.31 12.67 -6.19
C TYR A 69 12.89 13.32 -7.50
N ILE A 70 13.04 12.57 -8.58
CA ILE A 70 12.72 12.98 -9.95
C ILE A 70 11.77 11.95 -10.53
N LEU A 71 10.62 12.40 -11.05
CA LEU A 71 9.72 11.53 -11.81
C LEU A 71 10.40 11.11 -13.11
N LYS A 72 10.64 9.80 -13.29
CA LYS A 72 11.31 9.25 -14.47
C LYS A 72 10.33 8.64 -15.47
N ALA A 73 9.25 8.06 -14.98
CA ALA A 73 8.23 7.46 -15.81
C ALA A 73 6.87 7.53 -15.12
N SER A 74 5.82 7.70 -15.90
CA SER A 74 4.43 7.70 -15.44
C SER A 74 3.56 7.08 -16.50
N ARG A 75 2.55 6.33 -16.07
CA ARG A 75 1.52 5.77 -16.95
C ARG A 75 0.18 5.70 -16.24
N SER A 76 -0.86 5.56 -17.04
CA SER A 76 -2.16 5.08 -16.60
C SER A 76 -2.58 3.90 -17.46
N ALA A 77 -3.47 3.06 -16.93
CA ALA A 77 -4.06 1.94 -17.64
C ALA A 77 -5.46 1.63 -17.09
N PRO A 78 -6.42 1.23 -17.92
CA PRO A 78 -7.72 0.78 -17.42
C PRO A 78 -7.54 -0.49 -16.57
N ILE A 79 -8.32 -0.59 -15.50
CA ILE A 79 -8.50 -1.81 -14.72
C ILE A 79 -9.72 -2.51 -15.31
N ILE A 80 -9.53 -3.71 -15.84
CA ILE A 80 -10.58 -4.46 -16.54
C ILE A 80 -10.82 -5.78 -15.80
N VAL A 81 -12.08 -6.04 -15.45
CA VAL A 81 -12.54 -7.29 -14.82
C VAL A 81 -13.74 -7.80 -15.59
N ASN A 82 -13.72 -9.06 -16.01
CA ASN A 82 -14.79 -9.65 -16.83
C ASN A 82 -15.20 -8.76 -18.02
N SER A 83 -14.21 -8.15 -18.70
CA SER A 83 -14.39 -7.18 -19.80
C SER A 83 -15.09 -5.86 -19.43
N VAL A 84 -15.31 -5.57 -18.15
CA VAL A 84 -15.80 -4.28 -17.64
C VAL A 84 -14.62 -3.44 -17.17
N THR A 85 -14.55 -2.18 -17.63
CA THR A 85 -13.59 -1.22 -17.08
C THR A 85 -14.11 -0.70 -15.74
N VAL A 86 -13.47 -1.12 -14.65
CA VAL A 86 -13.87 -0.78 -13.27
C VAL A 86 -13.09 0.40 -12.69
N GLY A 87 -12.07 0.88 -13.40
CA GLY A 87 -11.26 2.00 -12.93
C GLY A 87 -10.03 2.25 -13.78
N THR A 88 -9.15 3.09 -13.26
CA THR A 88 -7.84 3.42 -13.84
C THR A 88 -6.75 3.20 -12.80
N LEU A 89 -5.73 2.44 -13.17
CA LEU A 89 -4.49 2.31 -12.41
C LEU A 89 -3.50 3.37 -12.87
N TYR A 90 -2.89 4.07 -11.93
CA TYR A 90 -1.78 4.98 -12.14
C TYR A 90 -0.52 4.35 -11.57
N ASP A 91 0.56 4.42 -12.34
CA ASP A 91 1.83 3.82 -11.97
C ASP A 91 2.98 4.74 -12.34
N ARG A 92 3.92 4.93 -11.41
CA ARG A 92 5.04 5.85 -11.56
C ARG A 92 6.34 5.29 -11.01
N VAL A 93 7.43 5.80 -11.55
CA VAL A 93 8.77 5.60 -11.00
C VAL A 93 9.43 6.94 -10.76
N TYR A 94 9.91 7.11 -9.54
CA TYR A 94 10.80 8.20 -9.18
C TYR A 94 12.19 7.65 -8.90
N CYS A 95 13.22 8.37 -9.28
CA CYS A 95 14.58 8.07 -8.83
C CYS A 95 15.02 9.13 -7.82
N LYS A 96 15.85 8.73 -6.86
CA LYS A 96 16.51 9.68 -5.97
C LYS A 96 17.51 10.51 -6.79
N GLY A 97 17.52 11.82 -6.60
CA GLY A 97 18.35 12.72 -7.40
C GLY A 97 17.90 14.18 -7.35
N THR A 98 18.59 15.03 -8.10
CA THR A 98 18.29 16.47 -8.22
C THR A 98 18.28 16.91 -9.68
N GLY A 99 17.42 17.87 -10.01
CA GLY A 99 17.22 18.32 -11.39
C GLY A 99 16.68 17.19 -12.28
N THR A 100 17.50 16.74 -13.24
CA THR A 100 17.13 15.68 -14.20
C THR A 100 17.95 14.39 -14.04
N THR A 101 18.90 14.38 -13.10
CA THR A 101 19.90 13.32 -12.93
C THR A 101 19.60 12.49 -11.68
N CYS A 102 19.48 11.17 -11.87
CA CYS A 102 19.41 10.23 -10.76
C CYS A 102 20.77 10.11 -10.08
N ASP A 103 20.79 9.96 -8.75
CA ASP A 103 22.02 9.72 -8.02
C ASP A 103 22.57 8.30 -8.25
N ALA A 104 23.84 8.11 -7.92
CA ALA A 104 24.53 6.83 -8.11
C ALA A 104 24.07 5.72 -7.16
N THR A 105 23.18 6.01 -6.19
CA THR A 105 22.67 4.99 -5.25
C THR A 105 21.66 4.06 -5.90
N ASN A 106 21.12 4.45 -7.07
CA ASN A 106 20.08 3.70 -7.77
C ASN A 106 18.89 3.39 -6.86
N THR A 107 18.54 4.35 -6.00
CA THR A 107 17.34 4.28 -5.16
C THR A 107 16.14 4.76 -5.96
N TYR A 108 15.11 3.93 -6.05
CA TYR A 108 13.88 4.25 -6.77
C TYR A 108 12.67 4.09 -5.87
N ILE A 109 11.64 4.89 -6.16
CA ILE A 109 10.30 4.73 -5.62
C ILE A 109 9.41 4.24 -6.74
N LEU A 110 8.81 3.07 -6.52
CA LEU A 110 7.74 2.53 -7.33
C LEU A 110 6.42 2.93 -6.68
N ALA A 111 5.59 3.68 -7.41
CA ALA A 111 4.37 4.27 -6.88
C ALA A 111 3.14 3.75 -7.62
N THR A 112 2.09 3.36 -6.89
CA THR A 112 0.81 2.92 -7.46
C THR A 112 -0.35 3.69 -6.83
N ARG A 113 -1.38 3.97 -7.62
CA ARG A 113 -2.68 4.50 -7.16
C ARG A 113 -3.77 3.98 -8.08
N ALA A 114 -5.01 3.88 -7.63
CA ALA A 114 -6.14 3.72 -8.53
C ALA A 114 -7.22 4.79 -8.31
N ASN A 115 -8.03 4.95 -9.35
CA ASN A 115 -9.34 5.60 -9.30
C ASN A 115 -10.39 4.62 -9.81
N LEU A 116 -11.32 4.20 -8.95
CA LEU A 116 -12.39 3.28 -9.30
C LEU A 116 -13.65 4.04 -9.74
N ASN A 117 -14.46 3.37 -10.56
CA ASN A 117 -15.78 3.85 -10.95
C ASN A 117 -16.86 2.94 -10.36
N THR A 118 -18.12 3.30 -10.58
CA THR A 118 -19.28 2.59 -10.02
C THR A 118 -19.80 1.46 -10.93
N ALA A 119 -19.00 0.99 -11.90
CA ALA A 119 -19.46 -0.06 -12.81
C ALA A 119 -19.56 -1.40 -12.07
N VAL A 120 -20.70 -2.08 -12.26
CA VAL A 120 -20.89 -3.47 -11.84
C VAL A 120 -20.05 -4.37 -12.74
N TRP A 121 -19.24 -5.22 -12.11
CA TRP A 121 -18.13 -5.91 -12.78
C TRP A 121 -18.35 -7.41 -12.93
N SER A 122 -19.39 -7.96 -12.33
CA SER A 122 -19.70 -9.38 -12.36
C SER A 122 -21.21 -9.60 -12.29
N PRO A 123 -21.77 -10.59 -13.00
CA PRO A 123 -23.18 -10.94 -12.85
C PRO A 123 -23.51 -11.57 -11.48
N LEU A 124 -22.50 -11.87 -10.67
CA LEU A 124 -22.65 -12.47 -9.34
C LEU A 124 -22.82 -11.43 -8.23
N THR A 125 -22.76 -10.13 -8.54
CA THR A 125 -22.94 -9.05 -7.57
C THR A 125 -23.61 -7.84 -8.22
N THR A 126 -24.27 -7.01 -7.42
CA THR A 126 -24.78 -5.70 -7.82
C THR A 126 -23.80 -4.57 -7.54
N GLU A 127 -22.68 -4.88 -6.90
CA GLU A 127 -21.76 -3.88 -6.37
C GLU A 127 -20.67 -3.50 -7.37
N SER A 128 -20.12 -2.29 -7.17
CA SER A 128 -18.93 -1.85 -7.88
C SER A 128 -17.70 -2.58 -7.37
N PHE A 129 -16.68 -2.72 -8.23
CA PHE A 129 -15.44 -3.35 -7.83
C PHE A 129 -14.75 -2.54 -6.73
N GLU A 130 -14.13 -3.24 -5.79
CA GLU A 130 -13.26 -2.64 -4.79
C GLU A 130 -11.86 -3.27 -4.80
N ILE A 131 -10.89 -2.56 -4.21
CA ILE A 131 -9.54 -3.07 -4.02
C ILE A 131 -9.21 -3.00 -2.53
N ASN A 132 -9.10 -4.17 -1.89
CA ASN A 132 -8.71 -4.30 -0.49
C ASN A 132 -7.18 -4.43 -0.36
N ASP A 133 -6.49 -4.92 -1.39
CA ASP A 133 -5.03 -5.02 -1.36
C ASP A 133 -4.39 -4.70 -2.72
N TYR A 134 -3.31 -3.92 -2.67
CA TYR A 134 -2.40 -3.72 -3.79
C TYR A 134 -1.11 -4.46 -3.49
N PHE A 135 -0.64 -5.27 -4.44
CA PHE A 135 0.68 -5.87 -4.35
C PHE A 135 1.61 -5.29 -5.38
N ARG A 136 2.81 -4.92 -4.95
CA ARG A 136 3.88 -4.44 -5.82
C ARG A 136 5.03 -5.44 -5.86
N ALA A 137 5.43 -5.85 -7.06
CA ALA A 137 6.64 -6.66 -7.23
C ALA A 137 7.88 -5.85 -6.85
N ILE A 138 8.78 -6.45 -6.08
CA ILE A 138 10.02 -5.84 -5.60
C ILE A 138 11.20 -6.80 -5.73
N ARG A 139 12.43 -6.30 -5.52
CA ARG A 139 13.61 -7.16 -5.46
C ARG A 139 13.63 -7.89 -4.12
N SER A 140 13.73 -9.21 -4.17
CA SER A 140 13.57 -10.07 -2.99
C SER A 140 14.73 -10.01 -1.99
N THR A 141 15.91 -9.56 -2.43
CA THR A 141 17.15 -9.58 -1.63
C THR A 141 17.56 -8.22 -1.06
N VAL A 142 16.79 -7.15 -1.32
CA VAL A 142 17.11 -5.79 -0.85
C VAL A 142 16.11 -5.32 0.20
N GLY A 143 16.53 -4.41 1.07
CA GLY A 143 15.62 -3.67 1.94
C GLY A 143 14.59 -2.87 1.14
N ALA A 144 13.39 -2.71 1.69
CA ALA A 144 12.32 -1.95 1.06
C ALA A 144 11.60 -1.14 2.13
N ASP A 145 11.45 0.16 1.86
CA ASP A 145 10.67 1.05 2.70
C ASP A 145 9.33 1.33 2.05
N ILE A 146 8.28 1.49 2.85
CA ILE A 146 6.94 1.81 2.39
C ILE A 146 6.49 3.16 2.90
N ALA A 147 5.63 3.81 2.14
CA ALA A 147 4.94 5.03 2.54
C ALA A 147 3.64 5.17 1.74
N TYR A 148 2.77 6.09 2.16
CA TYR A 148 1.60 6.49 1.38
C TYR A 148 1.32 8.00 1.45
N PHE A 149 0.68 8.53 0.42
CA PHE A 149 0.21 9.91 0.35
C PHE A 149 -1.27 9.95 -0.01
N MET A 150 -2.07 10.66 0.79
CA MET A 150 -3.53 10.70 0.61
C MET A 150 -3.96 11.56 -0.58
N GLY A 151 -3.17 12.54 -1.01
CA GLY A 151 -3.68 13.67 -1.78
C GLY A 151 -4.11 14.82 -0.86
N THR A 152 -4.58 15.91 -1.46
CA THR A 152 -4.85 17.18 -0.75
C THR A 152 -6.17 17.84 -1.14
N VAL A 153 -6.82 17.40 -2.20
CA VAL A 153 -8.03 18.02 -2.76
C VAL A 153 -9.21 17.05 -2.66
N ASP A 154 -10.09 17.27 -1.70
CA ASP A 154 -11.35 16.53 -1.60
C ASP A 154 -12.23 16.81 -2.85
N GLY A 155 -12.84 15.75 -3.38
CA GLY A 155 -13.56 15.80 -4.66
C GLY A 155 -12.67 16.07 -5.89
N GLY A 156 -11.34 16.02 -5.77
CA GLY A 156 -10.43 16.23 -6.87
C GLY A 156 -10.50 15.14 -7.96
N THR A 157 -10.18 15.52 -9.19
CA THR A 157 -10.18 14.62 -10.37
C THR A 157 -8.78 14.29 -10.88
N SER A 158 -7.74 14.98 -10.39
CA SER A 158 -6.36 14.74 -10.77
C SER A 158 -5.75 13.63 -9.92
N ALA A 159 -5.05 12.68 -10.56
CA ALA A 159 -4.32 11.65 -9.85
C ALA A 159 -3.28 12.21 -8.86
N ASP A 160 -2.77 13.42 -9.08
CA ASP A 160 -1.75 14.04 -8.24
C ASP A 160 -2.28 14.59 -6.93
N THR A 161 -3.50 15.13 -6.96
CA THR A 161 -4.00 15.97 -5.87
C THR A 161 -5.30 15.45 -5.27
N ALA A 162 -6.08 14.64 -6.00
CA ALA A 162 -7.32 14.08 -5.49
C ALA A 162 -7.08 13.37 -4.16
N LEU A 163 -7.94 13.63 -3.18
CA LEU A 163 -7.83 13.08 -1.84
C LEU A 163 -8.47 11.68 -1.81
N ALA A 164 -7.70 10.70 -1.36
CA ALA A 164 -8.22 9.44 -0.86
C ALA A 164 -8.89 9.69 0.48
N ARG A 165 -10.04 9.06 0.71
CA ARG A 165 -10.74 9.20 1.99
C ARG A 165 -10.32 8.10 2.96
N LYS A 166 -10.06 6.90 2.46
CA LYS A 166 -9.59 5.74 3.24
C LYS A 166 -8.07 5.63 3.23
N TYR A 167 -7.48 5.34 4.38
CA TYR A 167 -6.04 5.30 4.62
C TYR A 167 -5.46 3.90 4.37
N LEU A 168 -4.14 3.81 4.26
CA LEU A 168 -3.41 2.54 4.30
C LEU A 168 -3.47 1.94 5.71
N GLU A 169 -4.01 0.73 5.83
CA GLU A 169 -4.16 0.03 7.11
C GLU A 169 -2.87 -0.70 7.51
N TYR A 170 -2.38 -1.56 6.61
CA TYR A 170 -1.23 -2.42 6.84
C TYR A 170 -0.39 -2.54 5.56
N SER A 171 0.92 -2.77 5.71
CA SER A 171 1.78 -3.07 4.56
C SER A 171 2.94 -3.97 4.96
N GLY A 172 3.38 -4.86 4.06
CA GLY A 172 4.52 -5.73 4.36
C GLY A 172 4.83 -6.75 3.29
N ARG A 173 5.82 -7.62 3.57
CA ARG A 173 6.36 -8.57 2.59
C ARG A 173 5.53 -9.84 2.49
N THR A 174 4.47 -9.79 1.71
CA THR A 174 3.59 -10.93 1.46
C THR A 174 2.95 -10.83 0.08
N LEU A 175 2.39 -11.96 -0.38
CA LEU A 175 1.49 -12.04 -1.53
C LEU A 175 0.10 -12.54 -1.09
N LYS A 176 -0.22 -12.42 0.21
CA LYS A 176 -1.50 -12.81 0.79
C LYS A 176 -2.23 -11.56 1.25
N GLY A 177 -3.37 -11.30 0.63
CA GLY A 177 -4.26 -10.19 0.95
C GLY A 177 -5.35 -10.58 1.94
N LEU A 178 -6.32 -9.69 2.05
CA LEU A 178 -7.54 -9.87 2.82
C LEU A 178 -8.20 -11.21 2.50
N GLY A 179 -8.48 -12.00 3.53
CA GLY A 179 -9.16 -13.29 3.41
C GLY A 179 -8.29 -14.45 2.92
N GLU A 180 -7.03 -14.22 2.53
CA GLU A 180 -6.17 -15.28 1.97
C GLU A 180 -5.34 -16.05 3.02
N TYR A 181 -5.48 -15.71 4.31
CA TYR A 181 -4.74 -16.30 5.43
C TYR A 181 -5.52 -16.21 6.76
N THR A 182 -5.24 -17.12 7.69
CA THR A 182 -5.85 -17.15 9.02
C THR A 182 -5.50 -15.90 9.84
N GLY A 183 -6.50 -15.30 10.47
CA GLY A 183 -6.35 -14.09 11.29
C GLY A 183 -6.49 -12.78 10.51
N SER A 184 -6.59 -12.81 9.18
CA SER A 184 -7.02 -11.65 8.39
C SER A 184 -8.38 -11.11 8.88
N PRO A 185 -8.64 -9.78 8.87
CA PRO A 185 -7.78 -8.68 8.39
C PRO A 185 -6.71 -8.20 9.39
N SER A 186 -6.89 -8.46 10.68
CA SER A 186 -6.07 -7.87 11.77
C SER A 186 -4.77 -8.63 12.05
N GLY A 187 -4.62 -9.82 11.50
CA GLY A 187 -3.46 -10.68 11.66
C GLY A 187 -2.22 -10.11 10.96
N LEU A 188 -1.18 -9.83 11.72
CA LEU A 188 0.06 -9.23 11.20
C LEU A 188 1.06 -10.25 10.64
N ASN A 189 0.68 -11.53 10.54
CA ASN A 189 1.57 -12.64 10.19
C ASN A 189 1.05 -13.54 9.05
N PRO A 190 0.70 -12.99 7.87
CA PRO A 190 0.51 -13.81 6.68
C PRO A 190 1.80 -14.56 6.30
N THR A 191 1.68 -15.54 5.39
CA THR A 191 2.88 -16.19 4.81
C THR A 191 3.73 -15.14 4.09
N ARG A 192 5.02 -15.09 4.43
CA ARG A 192 5.97 -14.11 3.89
C ARG A 192 6.28 -14.36 2.42
N SER A 193 6.40 -13.28 1.66
CA SER A 193 6.92 -13.27 0.29
C SER A 193 7.83 -12.05 0.13
N ASN A 194 9.14 -12.28 0.02
CA ASN A 194 10.08 -11.15 -0.06
C ASN A 194 10.13 -10.48 -1.42
N GLY A 195 9.56 -11.09 -2.46
CA GLY A 195 9.46 -10.50 -3.81
C GLY A 195 8.25 -9.60 -4.03
N TRP A 196 7.41 -9.41 -3.00
CA TRP A 196 6.17 -8.63 -3.08
C TRP A 196 5.99 -7.78 -1.84
N ILE A 197 5.36 -6.62 -2.02
CA ILE A 197 4.84 -5.78 -0.93
C ILE A 197 3.34 -5.69 -1.08
N ASP A 198 2.63 -6.07 -0.02
CA ASP A 198 1.21 -5.85 0.19
C ASP A 198 0.96 -4.43 0.73
N PHE A 199 -0.14 -3.83 0.31
CA PHE A 199 -0.68 -2.58 0.83
C PHE A 199 -2.18 -2.79 1.03
N ARG A 200 -2.60 -3.04 2.27
CA ARG A 200 -4.00 -3.19 2.64
C ARG A 200 -4.67 -1.84 2.73
N VAL A 201 -5.53 -1.56 1.78
CA VAL A 201 -6.36 -0.36 1.73
C VAL A 201 -7.80 -0.80 1.56
N ASP A 202 -8.68 0.15 1.35
CA ASP A 202 -10.07 -0.13 1.04
C ASP A 202 -10.47 0.95 0.03
N THR A 203 -10.32 0.64 -1.25
CA THR A 203 -10.60 1.55 -2.36
C THR A 203 -11.89 1.11 -3.03
N ASN A 204 -12.94 1.91 -2.95
CA ASN A 204 -14.23 1.61 -3.54
C ASN A 204 -14.93 2.90 -4.02
N ALA A 205 -15.58 2.84 -5.17
CA ALA A 205 -16.30 4.01 -5.71
C ALA A 205 -17.72 4.12 -5.13
N ASN A 206 -18.31 2.97 -4.83
CA ASN A 206 -19.52 2.85 -4.04
C ASN A 206 -19.23 1.91 -2.87
N ASP A 207 -19.47 2.39 -1.67
CA ASP A 207 -19.37 1.61 -0.44
C ASP A 207 -20.82 1.38 0.03
N PRO A 208 -21.37 0.16 -0.09
CA PRO A 208 -22.74 -0.13 0.32
C PRO A 208 -22.92 0.01 1.84
N ASP A 209 -21.84 -0.09 2.61
CA ASP A 209 -21.81 0.13 4.06
C ASP A 209 -21.61 1.60 4.44
N ALA A 210 -21.66 2.54 3.47
CA ALA A 210 -21.41 3.98 3.68
C ALA A 210 -22.38 4.61 4.68
N VAL A 211 -22.04 4.51 5.96
CA VAL A 211 -22.66 5.20 7.07
C VAL A 211 -21.65 6.21 7.62
N PRO A 212 -21.68 7.47 7.17
CA PRO A 212 -20.85 8.51 7.74
C PRO A 212 -21.09 8.64 9.25
N PRO A 213 -20.03 8.92 10.05
CA PRO A 213 -18.64 9.14 9.67
C PRO A 213 -17.79 7.85 9.57
N TYR A 214 -18.40 6.68 9.68
CA TYR A 214 -17.70 5.43 9.96
C TYR A 214 -17.29 4.66 8.71
N SER A 215 -18.09 4.74 7.65
CA SER A 215 -17.75 4.26 6.32
C SER A 215 -18.12 5.31 5.26
N TYR A 216 -17.37 5.34 4.16
CA TYR A 216 -17.58 6.25 3.04
C TYR A 216 -16.86 5.74 1.81
N SER A 217 -17.43 5.99 0.62
CA SER A 217 -16.75 5.69 -0.64
C SER A 217 -15.40 6.42 -0.74
N SER A 218 -14.38 5.71 -1.20
CA SER A 218 -13.06 6.26 -1.51
C SER A 218 -12.63 5.82 -2.92
N PRO A 219 -13.19 6.40 -4.00
CA PRO A 219 -12.89 5.98 -5.36
C PRO A 219 -11.40 6.11 -5.68
N TRP A 220 -10.78 7.16 -5.14
CA TRP A 220 -9.33 7.30 -5.14
C TRP A 220 -8.72 6.51 -3.99
N SER A 221 -7.76 5.64 -4.30
CA SER A 221 -6.85 5.09 -3.30
C SER A 221 -5.84 6.15 -2.87
N PRO A 222 -5.12 5.99 -1.75
CA PRO A 222 -3.88 6.72 -1.54
C PRO A 222 -2.87 6.41 -2.66
N TRP A 223 -1.90 7.28 -2.87
CA TRP A 223 -0.66 6.87 -3.52
C TRP A 223 0.11 5.95 -2.57
N LEU A 224 0.48 4.77 -3.06
CA LEU A 224 1.19 3.73 -2.34
C LEU A 224 2.61 3.67 -2.88
N PHE A 225 3.60 3.74 -2.00
CA PHE A 225 5.00 3.84 -2.37
C PHE A 225 5.80 2.67 -1.82
N VAL A 226 6.66 2.09 -2.65
CA VAL A 226 7.78 1.28 -2.19
C VAL A 226 9.09 1.85 -2.69
N ARG A 227 10.00 2.14 -1.76
CA ARG A 227 11.36 2.62 -2.00
C ARG A 227 12.35 1.49 -1.81
N GLN A 228 13.24 1.28 -2.78
CA GLN A 228 14.27 0.26 -2.72
C GLN A 228 15.44 0.60 -3.64
N THR A 229 16.57 -0.09 -3.47
CA THR A 229 17.69 -0.03 -4.40
C THR A 229 17.47 -0.96 -5.59
N CYS A 230 17.42 -0.41 -6.81
CA CYS A 230 17.40 -1.17 -8.06
C CYS A 230 18.78 -1.09 -8.71
N SER A 231 19.71 -2.00 -8.39
CA SER A 231 21.13 -1.91 -8.81
C SER A 231 21.32 -1.75 -10.33
N ASN A 232 20.42 -2.34 -11.11
CA ASN A 232 20.44 -2.31 -12.58
C ASN A 232 19.43 -1.31 -13.17
N GLY A 233 19.01 -0.33 -12.37
CA GLY A 233 17.95 0.62 -12.73
C GLY A 233 16.56 0.00 -12.71
N TYR A 234 15.61 0.68 -13.37
CA TYR A 234 14.22 0.27 -13.46
C TYR A 234 13.83 -0.01 -14.91
N THR A 235 12.70 -0.69 -15.09
CA THR A 235 12.14 -0.97 -16.40
C THR A 235 11.57 0.33 -17.00
N THR A 236 12.08 0.75 -18.17
CA THR A 236 11.57 1.97 -18.85
C THR A 236 10.19 1.76 -19.48
N THR A 237 9.78 0.51 -19.67
CA THR A 237 8.43 0.10 -20.09
C THR A 237 7.81 -0.78 -19.01
N ALA A 238 6.49 -0.66 -18.82
CA ALA A 238 5.78 -1.46 -17.84
C ALA A 238 5.84 -2.95 -18.20
N GLN A 239 6.18 -3.79 -17.22
CA GLN A 239 6.28 -5.23 -17.36
C GLN A 239 5.01 -5.88 -16.85
N SER A 240 4.57 -6.96 -17.50
CA SER A 240 3.43 -7.76 -17.04
C SER A 240 3.65 -8.28 -15.61
N GLN A 241 2.54 -8.52 -14.90
CA GLN A 241 2.52 -9.14 -13.57
C GLN A 241 3.43 -8.43 -12.55
N SER A 242 3.49 -7.08 -12.60
CA SER A 242 4.28 -6.28 -11.65
C SER A 242 3.44 -5.64 -10.57
N VAL A 243 2.13 -5.59 -10.78
CA VAL A 243 1.13 -5.17 -9.80
C VAL A 243 0.04 -6.23 -9.76
N ARG A 244 -0.41 -6.61 -8.56
CA ARG A 244 -1.63 -7.38 -8.33
C ARG A 244 -2.63 -6.47 -7.61
N LEU A 245 -3.87 -6.46 -8.05
CA LEU A 245 -4.99 -5.89 -7.31
C LEU A 245 -5.83 -7.04 -6.78
N TRP A 246 -6.33 -6.91 -5.56
CA TRP A 246 -7.09 -7.95 -4.89
C TRP A 246 -8.37 -7.38 -4.29
N GLN A 247 -9.47 -8.04 -4.65
CA GLN A 247 -10.77 -7.93 -4.01
C GLN A 247 -10.92 -9.13 -3.05
N GLY A 248 -11.09 -8.88 -1.76
CA GLY A 248 -11.05 -9.86 -0.66
C GLY A 248 -12.36 -10.58 -0.35
N GLY A 249 -13.44 -10.20 -1.01
CA GLY A 249 -14.77 -10.77 -0.91
C GLY A 249 -15.61 -10.21 0.22
N GLU A 250 -15.34 -8.97 0.66
CA GLU A 250 -16.25 -8.24 1.54
C GLU A 250 -17.59 -7.99 0.80
N GLU A 251 -18.67 -7.76 1.56
CA GLU A 251 -19.99 -7.37 1.00
C GLU A 251 -20.59 -8.36 -0.01
N GLU A 252 -20.36 -9.67 0.21
CA GLU A 252 -20.83 -10.77 -0.66
C GLU A 252 -20.26 -10.74 -2.09
N GLN A 253 -19.27 -9.88 -2.36
CA GLN A 253 -18.56 -9.87 -3.62
C GLN A 253 -17.68 -11.14 -3.74
N PRO A 254 -17.55 -11.74 -4.93
CA PRO A 254 -16.64 -12.87 -5.09
C PRO A 254 -15.19 -12.39 -5.06
N PRO A 255 -14.29 -13.05 -4.31
CA PRO A 255 -12.87 -12.71 -4.30
C PRO A 255 -12.26 -12.76 -5.71
N GLN A 256 -11.48 -11.74 -6.07
CA GLN A 256 -10.93 -11.60 -7.42
C GLN A 256 -9.52 -11.00 -7.40
N ALA A 257 -8.60 -11.67 -8.11
CA ALA A 257 -7.27 -11.14 -8.37
C ALA A 257 -7.15 -10.60 -9.79
N ILE A 258 -6.49 -9.45 -9.95
CA ILE A 258 -6.13 -8.87 -11.24
C ILE A 258 -4.62 -8.71 -11.26
N LEU A 259 -3.95 -9.39 -12.19
CA LEU A 259 -2.53 -9.16 -12.46
C LEU A 259 -2.39 -8.17 -13.61
N THR A 260 -1.74 -7.05 -13.33
CA THR A 260 -1.55 -5.98 -14.30
C THR A 260 -0.07 -5.65 -14.50
N SER A 261 0.18 -4.92 -15.58
CA SER A 261 1.51 -4.42 -15.88
C SER A 261 1.87 -3.27 -14.94
N GLY A 262 3.16 -3.10 -14.68
CA GLY A 262 3.69 -1.97 -13.91
C GLY A 262 5.20 -1.85 -14.09
N TYR A 263 5.77 -0.73 -13.70
CA TYR A 263 7.21 -0.57 -13.63
C TYR A 263 7.76 -1.39 -12.46
N ARG A 264 8.96 -1.94 -12.63
CA ARG A 264 9.68 -2.66 -11.58
C ARG A 264 11.18 -2.38 -11.68
N CYS A 265 11.94 -2.75 -10.65
CA CYS A 265 13.39 -2.81 -10.78
C CYS A 265 13.78 -3.82 -11.86
N ASN A 266 14.87 -3.55 -12.59
CA ASN A 266 15.51 -4.57 -13.40
C ASN A 266 16.13 -5.64 -12.47
N ALA A 267 16.09 -6.90 -12.91
CA ALA A 267 16.70 -8.02 -12.20
C ALA A 267 18.22 -7.79 -12.03
#